data_AF-A0A821ILY2-F1
#
_entry.id   AF-A0A821ILY2-F1
#
_cell.length_a   1.000
_cell.length_b   1.000
_cell.length_c   1.000
_cell.angle_alpha   90.00
_cell.angle_beta   90.00
_cell.angle_gamma   90.00
#
_symmetry.space_group_name_H-M   'P 1'
#
loop_
_entity.id
_entity.type
_entity.pdbx_description
1 polymer ?
#
loop_
_entity_poly.entity_id
_entity_poly.type
_entity_poly.pdbx_seq_one_letter_code
_entity_poly.pdbx_strand_id
1 'polypeptide(L)' 'MESKRIQSKFGHPSVLLCLVCGGEARGINFNVATCTSCRLFFSEACTPTS' A
#
# COMPACT_ATOMS: atom_id res chain seq x y z
N MET A 1 -10.06 22.50 -30.74
CA MET A 1 -9.85 23.48 -29.65
C MET A 1 -10.83 23.11 -28.55
N GLU A 2 -10.49 22.40 -27.48
CA GLU A 2 -9.22 22.12 -26.80
C GLU A 2 -9.33 20.73 -26.14
N SER A 3 -8.41 19.82 -26.46
CA SER A 3 -8.32 18.49 -25.85
C SER A 3 -7.78 18.64 -24.42
N LYS A 4 -8.63 18.48 -23.39
CA LYS A 4 -8.19 18.53 -21.97
C LYS A 4 -7.40 17.26 -21.59
N ARG A 5 -6.13 17.21 -22.00
CA ARG A 5 -5.11 16.30 -21.47
C ARG A 5 -4.23 17.10 -20.51
N ILE A 6 -4.56 17.14 -19.21
CA ILE A 6 -3.60 17.61 -18.21
C ILE A 6 -3.76 16.86 -16.88
N GLN A 7 -3.10 15.71 -16.86
CA GLN A 7 -2.27 15.23 -15.75
C GLN A 7 -2.91 15.11 -14.37
N SER A 8 -3.40 13.88 -14.11
CA SER A 8 -3.31 13.17 -12.83
C SER A 8 -2.35 13.81 -11.83
N LYS A 9 -2.94 14.39 -10.78
CA LYS A 9 -2.35 15.09 -9.64
C LYS A 9 -1.50 14.20 -8.70
N PHE A 10 -0.79 13.20 -9.21
CA PHE A 10 0.05 12.30 -8.39
C PHE A 10 1.53 12.63 -8.55
N GLY A 11 1.89 13.85 -8.16
CA GLY A 11 3.26 14.22 -7.86
C GLY A 11 3.54 14.04 -6.37
N HIS A 12 3.63 12.80 -5.88
CA HIS A 12 4.19 12.51 -4.56
C HIS A 12 5.31 11.48 -4.69
N PRO A 13 6.51 11.70 -4.11
CA PRO A 13 7.70 10.86 -4.26
C PRO A 13 7.37 9.40 -4.00
N SER A 14 7.36 8.55 -5.03
CA SER A 14 7.40 7.08 -4.95
C SER A 14 6.75 6.50 -3.68
N VAL A 15 5.53 6.93 -3.34
CA VAL A 15 4.86 6.47 -2.12
C VAL A 15 4.36 5.09 -2.45
N LEU A 16 4.99 4.09 -1.83
CA LEU A 16 4.55 2.71 -1.97
C LEU A 16 3.13 2.61 -1.38
N LEU A 17 2.19 2.05 -2.14
CA LEU A 17 0.81 1.85 -1.68
C LEU A 17 0.63 0.44 -1.14
N CYS A 18 -0.21 0.31 -0.12
CA CYS A 18 -0.61 -0.97 0.43
C CYS A 18 -1.51 -1.68 -0.59
N LEU A 19 -1.06 -2.82 -1.11
CA LEU A 19 -1.83 -3.60 -2.10
C LEU A 19 -3.02 -4.35 -1.49
N VAL A 20 -3.19 -4.29 -0.17
CA VAL A 20 -4.33 -4.88 0.55
C VAL A 20 -5.47 -3.88 0.73
N CYS A 21 -5.18 -2.67 1.22
CA CYS A 21 -6.20 -1.68 1.59
C CYS A 21 -6.11 -0.33 0.84
N GLY A 22 -5.06 -0.11 0.05
CA GLY A 22 -4.85 1.13 -0.70
C GLY A 22 -4.25 2.30 0.09
N GLY A 23 -4.00 2.15 1.40
CA GLY A 23 -3.32 3.15 2.22
C GLY A 23 -1.81 3.26 1.94
N GLU A 24 -1.10 4.09 2.71
CA GLU A 24 0.35 4.23 2.60
C GLU A 24 1.08 2.96 3.08
N ALA A 25 1.83 2.30 2.20
CA ALA A 25 2.69 1.20 2.58
C ALA A 25 3.96 1.71 3.24
N ARG A 26 4.39 0.98 4.28
CA ARG A 26 5.64 1.25 4.99
C ARG A 26 6.81 0.43 4.45
N GLY A 27 6.53 -0.51 3.56
CA GLY A 27 7.52 -1.37 2.91
C GLY A 27 6.90 -2.63 2.32
N ILE A 28 7.76 -3.57 1.93
CA ILE A 28 7.37 -4.89 1.45
C ILE A 28 7.42 -5.86 2.64
N ASN A 29 6.29 -6.48 2.97
CA ASN A 29 6.19 -7.57 3.94
C ASN A 29 5.51 -8.75 3.26
N PHE A 30 5.97 -9.97 3.51
CA PHE A 30 5.41 -11.18 2.86
C PHE A 30 5.41 -11.07 1.31
N ASN A 31 6.45 -10.45 0.73
CA ASN A 31 6.57 -10.14 -0.71
C ASN A 31 5.46 -9.22 -1.29
N VAL A 32 4.69 -8.53 -0.44
CA VAL A 32 3.64 -7.60 -0.85
C VAL A 32 3.85 -6.24 -0.17
N ALA A 33 3.69 -5.16 -0.92
CA ALA A 33 3.70 -3.81 -0.36
C ALA A 33 2.51 -3.62 0.60
N THR A 34 2.79 -3.36 1.88
CA THR A 34 1.77 -3.36 2.94
C THR A 34 1.97 -2.22 3.94
N CYS A 35 0.86 -1.75 4.52
CA CYS A 35 0.87 -0.85 5.67
C CYS A 35 1.04 -1.63 6.98
N THR A 36 1.33 -0.93 8.08
CA THR A 36 1.56 -1.53 9.40
C THR A 36 0.39 -2.39 9.87
N SER A 37 -0.84 -1.91 9.69
CA SER A 37 -2.05 -2.62 10.15
C SER A 37 -2.26 -3.94 9.40
N CYS A 38 -2.15 -3.95 8.07
CA CYS A 38 -2.28 -5.17 7.28
C CYS A 38 -1.16 -6.18 7.56
N ARG A 39 0.06 -5.70 7.82
CA ARG A 39 1.17 -6.55 8.25
C ARG A 39 0.86 -7.26 9.58
N LEU A 40 0.43 -6.52 10.60
CA LEU A 40 0.16 -7.06 11.93
C LEU A 40 -0.99 -8.08 11.90
N PHE A 41 -2.09 -7.72 11.24
CA PHE A 41 -3.23 -8.61 11.05
C PHE A 41 -2.83 -9.94 10.42
N PHE A 42 -2.01 -9.89 9.36
CA PHE A 42 -1.56 -11.12 8.70
C PHE A 42 -0.58 -11.93 9.57
N SER A 43 0.31 -11.28 10.32
CA SER A 43 1.23 -12.01 11.21
C SER A 43 0.52 -12.72 12.36
N GLU A 44 -0.48 -12.10 12.98
CA GLU A 44 -1.24 -12.69 14.09
C GLU A 44 -2.07 -13.90 13.62
N ALA A 45 -2.64 -13.82 12.42
CA ALA A 45 -3.38 -14.92 11.83
C ALA A 45 -2.51 -16.18 11.56
N CYS A 46 -1.20 -16.00 11.36
CA CYS A 46 -0.27 -17.10 11.07
C CYS A 46 0.52 -17.58 12.29
N THR A 47 0.54 -16.83 13.40
CA THR A 47 1.13 -17.32 14.65
C THR A 47 0.16 -18.26 15.35
N PRO A 48 0.51 -19.54 15.59
CA PRO A 48 -0.30 -20.39 16.46
C PRO A 48 -0.31 -19.73 17.84
N THR A 49 -1.46 -19.21 18.24
CA THR A 49 -1.70 -18.77 19.61
C THR A 49 -1.66 -20.03 20.48
N SER A 50 -0.56 -20.21 21.21
CA SER A 50 -0.43 -21.24 22.25
C SER A 50 -1.51 -21.13 23.31
#